data_AF-A0A0S8K082-F1
#
_entry.id   AF-A0A0S8K082-F1
#
_cell.length_a   1.000
_cell.length_b   1.000
_cell.length_c   1.000
_cell.angle_alpha   90.00
_cell.angle_beta   90.00
_cell.angle_gamma   90.00
#
_symmetry.space_group_name_H-M   'P 1'
#
loop_
_entity.id
_entity.type
_entity.pdbx_description
1 polymer ?
#
loop_
_entity_poly.entity_id
_entity_poly.type
_entity_poly.pdbx_seq_one_letter_code
_entity_poly.pdbx_strand_id
1 'polypeptide(L)'
;MRRINIFASFIAAALVAVSCGGPQKMADNASLVNYKVTPDPLETHGGKVALSVDVSYPEKYFHKKAVVTATPYLQYEGGVTELKSETLQGEQVEDNFKVISYTSGGSFSYSDEVDYMPEMMRSELYVKGKATVKNKEADLPPIKIADGIITTPLLVNKEGQTISFGDNFKRIVPEEYVADIHYIINRYDVRNSELKQDDIVGMSDFIKKANENERIDMKGIEVSAYASPDGPEDLNTKLSGNREGSASRYLKRDLEKAKIEVPEDEEFFSMMTTPEDWDGFKTLMEESDIQDKDLILRVLSMYSDPVVREKEIKNIAEAFEEIKVKILPVLRRSVFTVKVEKIGWSDEELKQWVVDNMDTLNLEELLYTASLFEDNETKLALYGMAWEKHPQCIRAANNVGVTKLAMNDVDGAKKAFEAAKAIRDHNIVKNNLGVIALKQGDVETAEQLFSAASGAGEEVNQNLAIVKIIQGDYDAAKSLLGASQSYNNALVILLQGQPDKAYEMLNGMKGEHAMVDYLMAVAAARGDDKDTMLDALRAAVAKKPKLKEHAVKDIEFAAYFEDEAFKGIVQ
;
A
#
# COMPACT_ATOMS: atom_id res chain seq x y z
N MET A 1 -36.35 -8.60 28.10
CA MET A 1 -37.83 -8.43 28.08
C MET A 1 -38.13 -6.94 27.96
N ARG A 2 -38.29 -6.45 26.72
CA ARG A 2 -38.54 -5.02 26.42
C ARG A 2 -39.93 -4.63 26.94
N ARG A 3 -39.97 -3.64 27.83
CA ARG A 3 -41.21 -2.97 28.23
C ARG A 3 -41.65 -2.06 27.09
N ILE A 4 -42.67 -2.50 26.38
CA ILE A 4 -43.40 -1.68 25.41
C ILE A 4 -44.26 -0.72 26.24
N ASN A 5 -43.85 0.55 26.34
CA ASN A 5 -44.71 1.59 26.88
C ASN A 5 -45.72 1.99 25.80
N ILE A 6 -46.83 1.25 25.74
CA ILE A 6 -48.05 1.64 25.03
C ILE A 6 -48.69 2.78 25.84
N PHE A 7 -48.44 4.03 25.47
CA PHE A 7 -49.30 5.13 25.91
C PHE A 7 -50.59 5.09 25.08
N ALA A 8 -51.59 4.39 25.62
CA ALA A 8 -52.96 4.46 25.14
C ALA A 8 -53.52 5.86 25.45
N SER A 9 -53.66 6.70 24.42
CA SER A 9 -54.32 7.99 24.54
C SER A 9 -55.82 7.82 24.39
N PHE A 10 -56.56 7.95 25.49
CA PHE A 10 -58.02 7.98 25.50
C PHE A 10 -58.50 9.27 24.80
N ILE A 11 -59.22 9.12 23.70
CA ILE A 11 -59.94 10.21 23.03
C ILE A 11 -61.17 10.57 23.88
N ALA A 12 -61.10 11.65 24.65
CA ALA A 12 -62.26 12.32 25.19
C ALA A 12 -62.86 13.24 24.10
N ALA A 13 -64.01 12.84 23.55
CA ALA A 13 -64.77 13.64 22.60
C ALA A 13 -65.39 14.87 23.28
N ALA A 14 -64.70 16.00 23.22
CA ALA A 14 -65.29 17.31 23.48
C ALA A 14 -65.74 17.93 22.15
N LEU A 15 -67.05 18.01 21.95
CA LEU A 15 -67.68 18.76 20.85
C LEU A 15 -67.33 20.26 20.98
N VAL A 16 -66.33 20.71 20.23
CA VAL A 16 -66.02 22.14 20.03
C VAL A 16 -66.75 22.62 18.78
N ALA A 17 -67.56 23.67 18.95
CA ALA A 17 -68.33 24.31 17.89
C ALA A 17 -67.43 24.79 16.73
N VAL A 18 -67.81 24.40 15.51
CA VAL A 18 -67.10 24.69 14.26
C VAL A 18 -67.34 26.15 13.86
N SER A 19 -66.48 27.05 14.32
CA SER A 19 -66.24 28.34 13.64
C SER A 19 -65.42 28.09 12.37
N CYS A 20 -65.81 28.72 11.26
CA CYS A 20 -65.08 28.75 9.99
C CYS A 20 -63.63 29.20 10.21
N GLY A 21 -62.70 28.24 10.27
CA GLY A 21 -61.33 28.45 10.70
C GLY A 21 -60.50 29.22 9.69
N GLY A 22 -59.98 30.38 10.09
CA GLY A 22 -58.94 31.10 9.35
C GLY A 22 -57.54 30.50 9.58
N PRO A 23 -56.47 31.20 9.16
CA PRO A 23 -55.10 30.70 9.27
C PRO A 23 -54.68 30.46 10.73
N GLN A 24 -55.23 31.23 11.69
CA GLN A 24 -55.00 31.02 13.12
C GLN A 24 -55.42 29.61 13.58
N LYS A 25 -56.53 29.06 13.08
CA LYS A 25 -56.96 27.71 13.45
C LYS A 25 -55.98 26.64 12.95
N MET A 26 -55.28 26.90 11.84
CA MET A 26 -54.23 26.00 11.35
C MET A 26 -52.98 26.09 12.22
N ALA A 27 -52.63 27.28 12.70
CA ALA A 27 -51.56 27.50 13.67
C ALA A 27 -51.85 26.82 15.01
N ASP A 28 -53.04 27.01 15.58
CA ASP A 28 -53.47 26.41 16.85
C ASP A 28 -53.47 24.87 16.80
N ASN A 29 -53.69 24.30 15.61
CA ASN A 29 -53.73 22.86 15.38
C ASN A 29 -52.46 22.32 14.70
N ALA A 30 -51.38 23.09 14.60
CA ALA A 30 -50.20 22.69 13.83
C ALA A 30 -49.60 21.35 14.30
N SER A 31 -49.73 21.01 15.58
CA SER A 31 -49.32 19.72 16.15
C SER A 31 -50.11 18.50 15.65
N LEU A 32 -51.21 18.70 14.91
CA LEU A 32 -51.96 17.60 14.28
C LEU A 32 -51.32 17.13 12.97
N VAL A 33 -50.37 17.87 12.42
CA VAL A 33 -49.62 17.47 11.23
C VAL A 33 -48.62 16.39 11.63
N ASN A 34 -48.65 15.26 10.92
CA ASN A 34 -47.73 14.17 11.18
C ASN A 34 -46.51 14.28 10.27
N TYR A 35 -45.32 14.15 10.86
CA TYR A 35 -44.05 14.16 10.19
C TYR A 35 -43.32 12.86 10.48
N LYS A 36 -42.80 12.21 9.44
CA LYS A 36 -41.90 11.06 9.58
C LYS A 36 -40.62 11.37 8.82
N VAL A 37 -39.52 11.52 9.54
CA VAL A 37 -38.20 11.82 8.98
C VAL A 37 -37.46 10.52 8.67
N THR A 38 -36.65 10.50 7.62
CA THR A 38 -35.78 9.38 7.27
C THR A 38 -34.45 9.91 6.72
N PRO A 39 -33.31 9.52 7.30
CA PRO A 39 -33.16 8.75 8.55
C PRO A 39 -33.60 9.54 9.80
N ASP A 40 -33.89 8.85 10.90
CA ASP A 40 -34.19 9.45 12.21
C ASP A 40 -33.52 8.59 13.31
N PRO A 41 -32.44 9.08 13.98
CA PRO A 41 -31.83 10.40 13.84
C PRO A 41 -31.24 10.68 12.45
N LEU A 42 -30.95 11.95 12.14
CA LEU A 42 -30.28 12.31 10.89
C LEU A 42 -28.87 11.72 10.82
N GLU A 43 -28.31 11.55 9.63
CA GLU A 43 -26.97 10.97 9.45
C GLU A 43 -26.14 11.78 8.46
N THR A 44 -24.83 11.88 8.69
CA THR A 44 -23.91 12.47 7.72
C THR A 44 -23.34 11.44 6.76
N HIS A 45 -23.39 11.71 5.46
CA HIS A 45 -22.72 10.89 4.44
C HIS A 45 -22.03 11.82 3.46
N GLY A 46 -20.76 11.55 3.10
CA GLY A 46 -20.07 12.38 2.11
C GLY A 46 -19.87 13.84 2.54
N GLY A 47 -19.93 14.15 3.84
CA GLY A 47 -19.91 15.53 4.35
C GLY A 47 -21.24 16.27 4.23
N LYS A 48 -22.33 15.55 3.96
CA LYS A 48 -23.67 16.12 3.79
C LYS A 48 -24.69 15.45 4.70
N VAL A 49 -25.81 16.12 4.92
CA VAL A 49 -26.96 15.62 5.67
C VAL A 49 -28.16 15.62 4.72
N ALA A 50 -28.45 14.45 4.17
CA ALA A 50 -29.60 14.24 3.32
C ALA A 50 -30.79 13.76 4.17
N LEU A 51 -31.98 14.26 3.87
CA LEU A 51 -33.18 13.88 4.60
C LEU A 51 -34.41 13.80 3.70
N SER A 52 -35.32 12.91 4.07
CA SER A 52 -36.68 12.85 3.54
C SER A 52 -37.69 13.03 4.68
N VAL A 53 -38.75 13.78 4.42
CA VAL A 53 -39.86 13.98 5.37
C VAL A 53 -41.16 13.59 4.70
N ASP A 54 -41.79 12.52 5.18
CA ASP A 54 -43.16 12.18 4.83
C ASP A 54 -44.10 13.01 5.73
N VAL A 55 -44.81 13.94 5.11
CA VAL A 55 -45.74 14.85 5.76
C VAL A 55 -47.17 14.38 5.49
N SER A 56 -48.00 14.30 6.54
CA SER A 56 -49.41 13.96 6.43
C SER A 56 -50.29 14.95 7.18
N TYR A 57 -51.19 15.59 6.44
CA TYR A 57 -52.22 16.47 6.98
C TYR A 57 -53.51 15.69 7.19
N PRO A 58 -54.11 15.74 8.40
CA PRO A 58 -55.36 15.05 8.67
C PRO A 58 -56.55 15.73 7.98
N GLU A 59 -57.66 15.00 7.89
CA GLU A 59 -58.93 15.56 7.44
C GLU A 59 -59.30 16.81 8.27
N LYS A 60 -59.91 17.79 7.60
CA LYS A 60 -60.43 19.05 8.17
C LYS A 60 -59.35 19.96 8.77
N TYR A 61 -58.07 19.70 8.52
CA TYR A 61 -56.97 20.59 8.90
C TYR A 61 -56.75 21.71 7.87
N PHE A 62 -56.47 21.36 6.62
CA PHE A 62 -55.99 22.32 5.62
C PHE A 62 -57.12 23.17 5.03
N HIS A 63 -57.21 24.45 5.41
CA HIS A 63 -58.33 25.29 4.98
C HIS A 63 -58.40 25.41 3.45
N LYS A 64 -59.61 25.32 2.88
CA LYS A 64 -59.84 25.24 1.43
C LYS A 64 -59.19 26.39 0.63
N LYS A 65 -59.06 27.57 1.22
CA LYS A 65 -58.46 28.78 0.60
C LYS A 65 -57.11 29.17 1.20
N ALA A 66 -56.43 28.25 1.89
CA ALA A 66 -55.12 28.51 2.47
C ALA A 66 -54.01 28.32 1.46
N VAL A 67 -52.99 29.16 1.56
CA VAL A 67 -51.65 28.91 1.03
C VAL A 67 -50.73 28.79 2.24
N VAL A 68 -49.94 27.72 2.32
CA VAL A 68 -49.02 27.46 3.42
C VAL A 68 -47.62 27.31 2.86
N THR A 69 -46.68 28.14 3.32
CA THR A 69 -45.25 27.94 3.06
C THR A 69 -44.61 27.37 4.31
N ALA A 70 -44.08 26.15 4.22
CA ALA A 70 -43.37 25.46 5.29
C ALA A 70 -41.87 25.44 4.99
N THR A 71 -41.04 25.72 6.00
CA THR A 71 -39.58 25.78 5.89
C THR A 71 -38.97 24.90 6.97
N PRO A 72 -38.42 23.74 6.62
CA PRO A 72 -37.60 22.95 7.52
C PRO A 72 -36.29 23.68 7.83
N TYR A 73 -35.77 23.53 9.05
CA TYR A 73 -34.49 24.09 9.44
C TYR A 73 -33.81 23.26 10.52
N LEU A 74 -32.49 23.15 10.44
CA LEU A 74 -31.66 22.60 11.51
C LEU A 74 -31.35 23.71 12.50
N GLN A 75 -31.67 23.48 13.77
CA GLN A 75 -31.31 24.36 14.87
C GLN A 75 -30.18 23.72 15.68
N TYR A 76 -29.13 24.48 15.98
CA TYR A 76 -27.99 24.01 16.74
C TYR A 76 -27.38 25.15 17.57
N GLU A 77 -26.44 24.83 18.44
CA GLU A 77 -25.73 25.83 19.23
C GLU A 77 -25.00 26.81 18.31
N GLY A 78 -25.37 28.10 18.37
CA GLY A 78 -24.74 29.16 17.58
C GLY A 78 -25.41 29.48 16.24
N GLY A 79 -26.46 28.75 15.81
CA GLY A 79 -27.11 29.08 14.54
C GLY A 79 -28.30 28.24 14.11
N VAL A 80 -28.80 28.58 12.93
CA VAL A 80 -29.86 27.88 12.20
C VAL A 80 -29.43 27.76 10.75
N THR A 81 -29.62 26.57 10.16
CA THR A 81 -29.50 26.35 8.71
C THR A 81 -30.88 26.01 8.15
N GLU A 82 -31.43 26.90 7.31
CA GLU A 82 -32.71 26.67 6.64
C GLU A 82 -32.53 25.75 5.43
N LEU A 83 -33.48 24.82 5.26
CA LEU A 83 -33.62 24.02 4.06
C LEU A 83 -34.62 24.67 3.11
N LYS A 84 -34.76 24.14 1.89
CA LYS A 84 -35.69 24.67 0.89
C LYS A 84 -37.13 24.67 1.40
N SER A 85 -37.82 25.80 1.28
CA SER A 85 -39.23 25.89 1.63
C SER A 85 -40.13 25.14 0.63
N GLU A 86 -41.20 24.53 1.13
CA GLU A 86 -42.26 23.93 0.33
C GLU A 86 -43.53 24.78 0.46
N THR A 87 -44.23 25.05 -0.65
CA THR A 87 -45.51 25.77 -0.63
C THR A 87 -46.64 24.86 -1.07
N LEU A 88 -47.70 24.85 -0.26
CA LEU A 88 -48.89 24.03 -0.42
C LEU A 88 -50.12 24.92 -0.52
N GLN A 89 -51.18 24.43 -1.17
CA GLN A 89 -52.43 25.16 -1.29
C GLN A 89 -53.66 24.30 -0.98
N GLY A 90 -54.74 24.97 -0.60
CA GLY A 90 -56.04 24.34 -0.41
C GLY A 90 -56.77 24.16 -1.74
N GLU A 91 -57.76 23.26 -1.75
CA GLU A 91 -58.55 22.88 -2.93
C GLU A 91 -59.36 24.01 -3.63
N GLN A 92 -59.42 25.22 -3.08
CA GLN A 92 -60.09 26.40 -3.64
C GLN A 92 -59.12 27.56 -3.93
N VAL A 93 -57.81 27.30 -3.94
CA VAL A 93 -56.79 28.24 -4.41
C VAL A 93 -56.50 27.92 -5.89
N GLU A 94 -56.37 28.95 -6.72
CA GLU A 94 -56.18 28.82 -8.18
C GLU A 94 -54.71 28.93 -8.61
N ASP A 95 -53.78 29.00 -7.66
CA ASP A 95 -52.34 28.89 -7.91
C ASP A 95 -51.96 27.45 -8.32
N ASN A 96 -50.68 27.22 -8.63
CA ASN A 96 -50.18 25.93 -9.11
C ASN A 96 -49.28 25.21 -8.09
N PHE A 97 -49.57 25.35 -6.80
CA PHE A 97 -48.90 24.63 -5.72
C PHE A 97 -49.56 23.27 -5.47
N LYS A 98 -48.89 22.42 -4.69
CA LYS A 98 -49.43 21.12 -4.32
C LYS A 98 -50.69 21.25 -3.48
N VAL A 99 -51.77 20.61 -3.92
CA VAL A 99 -53.09 20.72 -3.29
C VAL A 99 -53.24 19.72 -2.13
N ILE A 100 -53.71 20.20 -0.97
CA ILE A 100 -54.15 19.39 0.17
C ILE A 100 -55.67 19.55 0.35
N SER A 101 -56.41 18.43 0.39
CA SER A 101 -57.87 18.48 0.54
C SER A 101 -58.28 18.79 1.97
N TYR A 102 -59.27 19.66 2.13
CA TYR A 102 -59.87 19.87 3.45
C TYR A 102 -60.67 18.65 3.91
N THR A 103 -61.30 17.90 3.00
CA THR A 103 -62.19 16.80 3.38
C THR A 103 -61.46 15.50 3.67
N SER A 104 -60.48 15.15 2.84
CA SER A 104 -59.75 13.87 2.94
C SER A 104 -58.33 14.02 3.49
N GLY A 105 -57.89 15.24 3.80
CA GLY A 105 -56.49 15.51 4.13
C GLY A 105 -55.57 15.35 2.92
N GLY A 106 -54.31 15.05 3.17
CA GLY A 106 -53.35 14.75 2.12
C GLY A 106 -51.94 14.48 2.65
N SER A 107 -51.15 13.76 1.86
CA SER A 107 -49.78 13.40 2.22
C SER A 107 -48.81 13.69 1.07
N PHE A 108 -47.56 13.96 1.42
CA PHE A 108 -46.48 14.12 0.47
C PHE A 108 -45.11 13.85 1.10
N SER A 109 -44.14 13.59 0.25
CA SER A 109 -42.74 13.49 0.65
C SER A 109 -41.98 14.75 0.21
N TYR A 110 -41.18 15.28 1.11
CA TYR A 110 -40.21 16.35 0.90
C TYR A 110 -38.81 15.76 1.00
N SER A 111 -37.85 16.23 0.21
CA SER A 111 -36.46 15.81 0.34
C SER A 111 -35.53 16.99 0.06
N ASP A 112 -34.46 17.09 0.85
CA ASP A 112 -33.42 18.09 0.67
C ASP A 112 -32.10 17.60 1.27
N GLU A 113 -31.03 18.34 1.00
CA GLU A 113 -29.68 18.03 1.44
C GLU A 113 -28.93 19.34 1.77
N VAL A 114 -28.15 19.31 2.84
CA VAL A 114 -27.28 20.43 3.26
C VAL A 114 -25.88 19.93 3.58
N ASP A 115 -24.88 20.80 3.42
CA ASP A 115 -23.51 20.50 3.85
C ASP A 115 -23.44 20.45 5.39
N TYR A 116 -22.74 19.45 5.92
CA TYR A 116 -22.53 19.31 7.34
C TYR A 116 -21.50 20.33 7.85
N MET A 117 -21.79 20.92 9.02
CA MET A 117 -20.83 21.72 9.77
C MET A 117 -20.68 21.18 11.20
N PRO A 118 -19.48 21.26 11.82
CA PRO A 118 -19.24 20.72 13.17
C PRO A 118 -20.22 21.17 14.25
N GLU A 119 -20.75 22.39 14.14
CA GLU A 119 -21.73 22.97 15.07
C GLU A 119 -23.07 22.22 15.04
N MET A 120 -23.38 21.54 13.92
CA MET A 120 -24.61 20.77 13.73
C MET A 120 -24.61 19.42 14.46
N MET A 121 -23.49 18.98 15.05
CA MET A 121 -23.39 17.67 15.73
C MET A 121 -24.52 17.46 16.77
N ARG A 122 -24.88 18.52 17.50
CA ARG A 122 -26.03 18.54 18.41
C ARG A 122 -27.12 19.47 17.89
N SER A 123 -27.69 19.11 16.75
CA SER A 123 -28.83 19.80 16.15
C SER A 123 -30.16 19.18 16.50
N GLU A 124 -31.23 19.90 16.19
CA GLU A 124 -32.61 19.41 16.17
C GLU A 124 -33.27 19.91 14.88
N LEU A 125 -34.03 19.04 14.20
CA LEU A 125 -34.73 19.42 12.97
C LEU A 125 -36.12 19.95 13.32
N TYR A 126 -36.42 21.17 12.86
CA TYR A 126 -37.71 21.82 13.06
C TYR A 126 -38.38 22.15 11.74
N VAL A 127 -39.70 22.32 11.76
CA VAL A 127 -40.48 22.93 10.67
C VAL A 127 -41.22 24.13 11.22
N LYS A 128 -41.01 25.29 10.61
CA LYS A 128 -41.85 26.48 10.78
C LYS A 128 -42.64 26.74 9.50
N GLY A 129 -43.70 27.52 9.58
CA GLY A 129 -44.40 27.91 8.36
C GLY A 129 -45.27 29.13 8.54
N LYS A 130 -45.87 29.57 7.44
CA LYS A 130 -46.80 30.70 7.41
C LYS A 130 -48.03 30.30 6.61
N ALA A 131 -49.21 30.45 7.22
CA ALA A 131 -50.48 30.17 6.59
C ALA A 131 -51.20 31.47 6.22
N THR A 132 -51.64 31.58 4.97
CA THR A 132 -52.35 32.75 4.43
C THR A 132 -53.70 32.32 3.89
N VAL A 133 -54.78 32.96 4.35
CA VAL A 133 -56.13 32.78 3.80
C VAL A 133 -56.66 34.13 3.38
N LYS A 134 -56.76 34.37 2.07
CA LYS A 134 -57.06 35.70 1.51
C LYS A 134 -56.06 36.74 2.03
N ASN A 135 -56.49 37.71 2.83
CA ASN A 135 -55.65 38.80 3.35
C ASN A 135 -55.27 38.61 4.83
N LYS A 136 -55.51 37.42 5.40
CA LYS A 136 -55.16 37.10 6.78
C LYS A 136 -53.99 36.12 6.78
N GLU A 137 -53.05 36.35 7.66
CA GLU A 137 -51.86 35.52 7.84
C GLU A 137 -51.79 35.03 9.29
N ALA A 138 -51.17 33.87 9.50
CA ALA A 138 -50.76 33.40 10.81
C ALA A 138 -49.46 32.60 10.67
N ASP A 139 -48.54 32.81 11.60
CA ASP A 139 -47.34 31.98 11.72
C ASP A 139 -47.71 30.64 12.34
N LEU A 140 -47.25 29.55 11.73
CA LEU A 140 -47.34 28.21 12.28
C LEU A 140 -46.20 28.05 13.29
N PRO A 141 -46.48 27.63 14.54
CA PRO A 141 -45.45 27.45 15.54
C PRO A 141 -44.42 26.42 15.07
N PRO A 142 -43.13 26.58 15.40
CA PRO A 142 -42.13 25.57 15.09
C PRO A 142 -42.44 24.22 15.74
N ILE A 143 -42.32 23.15 14.96
CA ILE A 143 -42.50 21.77 15.43
C ILE A 143 -41.18 21.04 15.25
N LYS A 144 -40.65 20.45 16.34
CA LYS A 144 -39.49 19.55 16.27
C LYS A 144 -39.94 18.24 15.62
N ILE A 145 -39.22 17.80 14.60
CA ILE A 145 -39.57 16.63 13.78
C ILE A 145 -38.49 15.54 13.75
N ALA A 146 -37.23 15.84 14.10
CA ALA A 146 -36.19 14.84 14.31
C ALA A 146 -35.11 15.34 15.29
N ASP A 147 -34.37 14.39 15.85
CA ASP A 147 -33.19 14.62 16.69
C ASP A 147 -31.91 14.75 15.83
N GLY A 148 -30.76 14.98 16.48
CA GLY A 148 -29.51 15.43 15.87
C GLY A 148 -28.88 14.51 14.82
N ILE A 149 -27.63 14.81 14.47
CA ILE A 149 -26.93 14.16 13.36
C ILE A 149 -25.92 13.15 13.89
N ILE A 150 -26.04 11.90 13.46
CA ILE A 150 -25.00 10.88 13.62
C ILE A 150 -23.80 11.27 12.78
N THR A 151 -22.66 11.48 13.45
CA THR A 151 -21.40 11.92 12.84
C THR A 151 -20.34 10.83 12.74
N THR A 152 -20.68 9.58 13.08
CA THR A 152 -19.78 8.41 13.06
C THR A 152 -18.97 8.28 11.76
N PRO A 153 -19.52 8.57 10.56
CA PRO A 153 -18.73 8.59 9.32
C PRO A 153 -17.51 9.54 9.32
N LEU A 154 -17.56 10.61 10.09
CA LEU A 154 -16.45 11.57 10.21
C LEU A 154 -15.29 11.06 11.07
N LEU A 155 -15.48 9.92 11.76
CA LEU A 155 -14.45 9.29 12.58
C LEU A 155 -13.38 8.55 11.75
N VAL A 156 -13.48 8.56 10.42
CA VAL A 156 -12.48 7.96 9.51
C VAL A 156 -11.07 8.43 9.83
N ASN A 157 -10.12 7.49 9.94
CA ASN A 157 -8.71 7.82 10.02
C ASN A 157 -8.23 8.22 8.61
N LYS A 158 -7.84 9.49 8.47
CA LYS A 158 -7.40 10.10 7.20
C LYS A 158 -5.90 10.00 6.95
N GLU A 159 -5.16 9.30 7.80
CA GLU A 159 -3.73 9.07 7.60
C GLU A 159 -3.49 8.08 6.45
N GLY A 160 -3.12 8.61 5.28
CA GLY A 160 -2.73 7.80 4.14
C GLY A 160 -1.37 7.11 4.34
N GLN A 161 -1.24 5.92 3.78
CA GLN A 161 -0.05 5.07 3.88
C GLN A 161 0.87 5.30 2.68
N THR A 162 2.11 5.72 2.94
CA THR A 162 3.14 5.83 1.92
C THR A 162 3.89 4.52 1.71
N ILE A 163 4.45 4.34 0.51
CA ILE A 163 5.25 3.17 0.14
C ILE A 163 6.71 3.61 -0.08
N SER A 164 7.65 2.93 0.58
CA SER A 164 9.09 3.09 0.36
C SER A 164 9.57 2.14 -0.74
N PHE A 165 10.62 2.53 -1.47
CA PHE A 165 11.36 1.56 -2.27
C PHE A 165 12.34 0.79 -1.39
N GLY A 166 12.49 -0.50 -1.66
CA GLY A 166 13.58 -1.31 -1.08
C GLY A 166 14.94 -1.00 -1.71
N ASP A 167 15.97 -1.54 -1.07
CA ASP A 167 17.33 -1.64 -1.61
C ASP A 167 17.54 -2.96 -2.38
N ASN A 168 18.70 -3.08 -3.04
CA ASN A 168 19.19 -4.29 -3.67
C ASN A 168 20.53 -4.71 -3.03
N PHE A 169 20.74 -4.40 -1.75
CA PHE A 169 21.99 -4.68 -1.07
C PHE A 169 22.22 -6.19 -0.98
N LYS A 170 23.42 -6.61 -1.40
CA LYS A 170 23.89 -7.99 -1.26
C LYS A 170 25.13 -7.95 -0.39
N ARG A 171 25.03 -8.54 0.79
CA ARG A 171 26.18 -8.63 1.70
C ARG A 171 27.24 -9.60 1.19
N ILE A 172 26.84 -10.63 0.47
CA ILE A 172 27.76 -11.60 -0.11
C ILE A 172 27.60 -11.52 -1.63
N VAL A 173 28.69 -11.16 -2.31
CA VAL A 173 28.76 -11.07 -3.77
C VAL A 173 29.77 -12.09 -4.28
N PRO A 174 29.32 -13.19 -4.90
CA PRO A 174 30.21 -14.15 -5.54
C PRO A 174 30.91 -13.51 -6.74
N GLU A 175 32.20 -13.79 -6.89
CA GLU A 175 33.02 -13.43 -8.04
C GLU A 175 33.91 -14.59 -8.45
N GLU A 176 34.22 -14.66 -9.75
CA GLU A 176 35.10 -15.68 -10.31
C GLU A 176 36.17 -15.04 -11.19
N TYR A 177 37.37 -15.60 -11.15
CA TYR A 177 38.45 -15.29 -12.08
C TYR A 177 38.82 -16.54 -12.87
N VAL A 178 38.82 -16.43 -14.19
CA VAL A 178 39.13 -17.53 -15.10
C VAL A 178 40.41 -17.23 -15.85
N ALA A 179 41.32 -18.20 -15.89
CA ALA A 179 42.57 -18.13 -16.65
C ALA A 179 42.91 -19.51 -17.22
N ASP A 180 43.73 -19.60 -18.25
CA ASP A 180 44.07 -20.90 -18.81
C ASP A 180 45.49 -21.00 -19.36
N ILE A 181 46.01 -22.23 -19.34
CA ILE A 181 47.33 -22.57 -19.89
C ILE A 181 47.12 -23.43 -21.12
N HIS A 182 47.72 -23.02 -22.24
CA HIS A 182 47.68 -23.80 -23.48
C HIS A 182 48.91 -24.71 -23.66
N TYR A 183 48.67 -25.85 -24.31
CA TYR A 183 49.67 -26.89 -24.54
C TYR A 183 49.93 -27.13 -26.02
N ILE A 184 51.18 -27.49 -26.33
CA ILE A 184 51.55 -28.03 -27.64
C ILE A 184 50.89 -29.40 -27.83
N ILE A 185 50.63 -29.78 -29.09
CA ILE A 185 50.11 -31.10 -29.45
C ILE A 185 50.88 -32.24 -28.76
N ASN A 186 50.15 -33.22 -28.22
CA ASN A 186 50.68 -34.39 -27.52
C ASN A 186 51.64 -34.08 -26.35
N ARG A 187 51.60 -32.86 -25.82
CA ARG A 187 52.40 -32.41 -24.68
C ARG A 187 51.53 -31.95 -23.53
N TYR A 188 52.13 -31.95 -22.34
CA TYR A 188 51.51 -31.57 -21.07
C TYR A 188 52.45 -30.70 -20.21
N ASP A 189 53.65 -30.37 -20.71
CA ASP A 189 54.54 -29.45 -20.02
C ASP A 189 54.09 -28.01 -20.19
N VAL A 190 54.00 -27.31 -19.06
CA VAL A 190 53.65 -25.89 -19.01
C VAL A 190 54.86 -25.08 -19.45
N ARG A 191 54.70 -24.26 -20.50
CA ARG A 191 55.78 -23.43 -21.03
C ARG A 191 55.88 -22.14 -20.25
N ASN A 192 57.11 -21.63 -20.05
CA ASN A 192 57.33 -20.33 -19.41
C ASN A 192 56.66 -19.15 -20.13
N SER A 193 56.36 -19.28 -21.43
CA SER A 193 55.61 -18.25 -22.17
C SER A 193 54.14 -18.19 -21.75
N GLU A 194 53.53 -19.33 -21.42
CA GLU A 194 52.13 -19.39 -20.93
C GLU A 194 52.02 -18.73 -19.55
N LEU A 195 53.01 -18.99 -18.68
CA LEU A 195 53.04 -18.44 -17.32
C LEU A 195 53.23 -16.92 -17.27
N LYS A 196 53.43 -16.27 -18.41
CA LYS A 196 53.60 -14.82 -18.54
C LYS A 196 52.43 -14.16 -19.26
N GLN A 197 51.41 -14.92 -19.64
CA GLN A 197 50.19 -14.37 -20.22
C GLN A 197 49.42 -13.55 -19.18
N ASP A 198 48.70 -12.54 -19.66
CA ASP A 198 48.05 -11.55 -18.80
C ASP A 198 46.98 -12.16 -17.88
N ASP A 199 46.29 -13.20 -18.34
CA ASP A 199 45.29 -13.95 -17.58
C ASP A 199 45.90 -14.75 -16.43
N ILE A 200 47.01 -15.45 -16.67
CA ILE A 200 47.71 -16.20 -15.62
C ILE A 200 48.33 -15.27 -14.58
N VAL A 201 48.95 -14.16 -15.02
CA VAL A 201 49.48 -13.14 -14.10
C VAL A 201 48.35 -12.48 -13.31
N GLY A 202 47.24 -12.16 -13.99
CA GLY A 202 46.05 -11.58 -13.37
C GLY A 202 45.39 -12.50 -12.35
N MET A 203 45.38 -13.82 -12.58
CA MET A 203 44.91 -14.82 -11.63
C MET A 203 45.75 -14.81 -10.35
N SER A 204 47.08 -14.82 -10.48
CA SER A 204 47.99 -14.77 -9.34
C SER A 204 47.79 -13.48 -8.51
N ASP A 205 47.61 -12.34 -9.18
CA ASP A 205 47.29 -11.06 -8.54
C ASP A 205 45.91 -11.07 -7.86
N PHE A 206 44.92 -11.71 -8.48
CA PHE A 206 43.57 -11.85 -7.95
C PHE A 206 43.57 -12.69 -6.67
N ILE A 207 44.20 -13.86 -6.69
CA ILE A 207 44.35 -14.74 -5.51
C ILE A 207 45.09 -14.00 -4.39
N LYS A 208 46.16 -13.28 -4.72
CA LYS A 208 46.90 -12.49 -3.73
C LYS A 208 46.04 -11.42 -3.08
N LYS A 209 45.29 -10.64 -3.86
CA LYS A 209 44.38 -9.61 -3.34
C LYS A 209 43.25 -10.20 -2.50
N ALA A 210 42.75 -11.37 -2.88
CA ALA A 210 41.75 -12.09 -2.09
C ALA A 210 42.34 -12.51 -0.73
N ASN A 211 43.53 -13.10 -0.72
CA ASN A 211 44.20 -13.52 0.52
C ASN A 211 44.59 -12.34 1.45
N GLU A 212 44.94 -11.18 0.89
CA GLU A 212 45.30 -10.00 1.68
C GLU A 212 44.09 -9.25 2.26
N ASN A 213 42.88 -9.56 1.78
CA ASN A 213 41.66 -8.87 2.18
C ASN A 213 40.75 -9.81 2.98
N GLU A 214 40.61 -9.56 4.28
CA GLU A 214 39.75 -10.35 5.18
C GLU A 214 38.26 -10.35 4.79
N ARG A 215 37.85 -9.47 3.86
CA ARG A 215 36.50 -9.41 3.30
C ARG A 215 36.34 -10.13 1.97
N ILE A 216 37.35 -10.86 1.52
CA ILE A 216 37.26 -11.73 0.35
C ILE A 216 37.50 -13.14 0.84
N ASP A 217 36.43 -13.92 0.90
CA ASP A 217 36.53 -15.33 1.27
C ASP A 217 36.75 -16.17 0.02
N MET A 218 37.89 -16.85 -0.06
CA MET A 218 38.15 -17.77 -1.16
C MET A 218 37.32 -19.03 -0.93
N LYS A 219 36.45 -19.37 -1.89
CA LYS A 219 35.57 -20.54 -1.78
C LYS A 219 36.14 -21.78 -2.43
N GLY A 220 36.99 -21.62 -3.43
CA GLY A 220 37.69 -22.73 -4.02
C GLY A 220 38.41 -22.37 -5.31
N ILE A 221 39.24 -23.30 -5.75
CA ILE A 221 39.92 -23.22 -7.03
C ILE A 221 39.64 -24.49 -7.81
N GLU A 222 39.09 -24.33 -9.00
CA GLU A 222 38.81 -25.42 -9.93
C GLU A 222 39.91 -25.49 -10.98
N VAL A 223 40.41 -26.70 -11.27
CA VAL A 223 41.34 -26.96 -12.36
C VAL A 223 40.69 -27.97 -13.31
N SER A 224 40.29 -27.49 -14.48
CA SER A 224 39.65 -28.30 -15.51
C SER A 224 40.60 -28.47 -16.69
N ALA A 225 41.08 -29.70 -16.91
CA ALA A 225 42.10 -29.99 -17.93
C ALA A 225 41.53 -30.80 -19.10
N TYR A 226 41.91 -30.38 -20.29
CA TYR A 226 41.30 -30.85 -21.53
C TYR A 226 42.35 -31.41 -22.49
N ALA A 227 41.96 -32.44 -23.25
CA ALA A 227 42.60 -32.78 -24.51
C ALA A 227 41.70 -32.41 -25.70
N SER A 228 42.36 -32.10 -26.83
CA SER A 228 41.67 -31.79 -28.07
C SER A 228 41.17 -33.08 -28.72
N PRO A 229 40.02 -33.05 -29.42
CA PRO A 229 39.46 -34.23 -30.09
C PRO A 229 40.18 -34.52 -31.42
N ASP A 230 41.48 -34.79 -31.36
CA ASP A 230 42.34 -35.02 -32.53
C ASP A 230 43.30 -36.22 -32.40
N GLY A 231 43.10 -37.05 -31.39
CA GLY A 231 43.90 -38.23 -31.08
C GLY A 231 43.05 -39.39 -30.53
N PRO A 232 43.64 -40.60 -30.40
CA PRO A 232 42.92 -41.73 -29.82
C PRO A 232 42.48 -41.45 -28.38
N GLU A 233 41.29 -41.92 -28.01
CA GLU A 233 40.68 -41.73 -26.68
C GLU A 233 41.64 -42.08 -25.51
N ASP A 234 42.35 -43.21 -25.61
CA ASP A 234 43.34 -43.64 -24.60
C ASP A 234 44.51 -42.63 -24.44
N LEU A 235 44.91 -41.98 -25.52
CA LEU A 235 45.96 -40.96 -25.50
C LEU A 235 45.40 -39.67 -24.90
N ASN A 236 44.21 -39.26 -25.32
CA ASN A 236 43.52 -38.06 -24.86
C ASN A 236 43.21 -38.13 -23.35
N THR A 237 42.78 -39.28 -22.85
CA THR A 237 42.58 -39.54 -21.42
C THR A 237 43.88 -39.38 -20.62
N LYS A 238 45.00 -39.90 -21.15
CA LYS A 238 46.31 -39.71 -20.51
C LYS A 238 46.77 -38.25 -20.59
N LEU A 239 46.51 -37.56 -21.69
CA LEU A 239 46.92 -36.16 -21.86
C LEU A 239 46.17 -35.24 -20.92
N SER A 240 44.84 -35.34 -20.83
CA SER A 240 44.04 -34.51 -19.92
C SER A 240 44.46 -34.72 -18.46
N GLY A 241 44.66 -35.96 -18.02
CA GLY A 241 45.17 -36.25 -16.67
C GLY A 241 46.58 -35.72 -16.40
N ASN A 242 47.51 -35.83 -17.36
CA ASN A 242 48.86 -35.27 -17.18
C ASN A 242 48.87 -33.73 -17.19
N ARG A 243 47.93 -33.10 -17.91
CA ARG A 243 47.75 -31.64 -17.97
C ARG A 243 47.14 -31.09 -16.70
N GLU A 244 46.14 -31.78 -16.13
CA GLU A 244 45.65 -31.50 -14.78
C GLU A 244 46.84 -31.50 -13.81
N GLY A 245 47.61 -32.60 -13.77
CA GLY A 245 48.71 -32.71 -12.84
C GLY A 245 49.82 -31.66 -13.03
N SER A 246 50.07 -31.18 -14.26
CA SER A 246 51.05 -30.12 -14.50
C SER A 246 50.51 -28.73 -14.15
N ALA A 247 49.24 -28.44 -14.43
CA ALA A 247 48.54 -27.22 -14.04
C ALA A 247 48.42 -27.11 -12.52
N SER A 248 47.98 -28.17 -11.84
CA SER A 248 47.88 -28.22 -10.37
C SER A 248 49.23 -28.04 -9.69
N ARG A 249 50.30 -28.65 -10.23
CA ARG A 249 51.67 -28.39 -9.72
C ARG A 249 52.13 -26.95 -9.92
N TYR A 250 51.74 -26.33 -11.04
CA TYR A 250 52.02 -24.92 -11.26
C TYR A 250 51.33 -24.06 -10.20
N LEU A 251 50.01 -24.23 -10.03
CA LEU A 251 49.20 -23.47 -9.09
C LEU A 251 49.71 -23.61 -7.66
N LYS A 252 49.96 -24.84 -7.18
CA LYS A 252 50.51 -25.09 -5.84
C LYS A 252 51.82 -24.34 -5.61
N ARG A 253 52.75 -24.42 -6.57
CA ARG A 253 54.03 -23.71 -6.48
C ARG A 253 53.86 -22.20 -6.49
N ASP A 254 52.87 -21.69 -7.21
CA ASP A 254 52.60 -20.24 -7.27
C ASP A 254 52.04 -19.72 -5.94
N LEU A 255 51.09 -20.45 -5.34
CA LEU A 255 50.56 -20.19 -4.00
C LEU A 255 51.66 -20.26 -2.94
N GLU A 256 52.52 -21.29 -2.97
CA GLU A 256 53.68 -21.43 -2.07
C GLU A 256 54.64 -20.24 -2.17
N LYS A 257 54.94 -19.78 -3.39
CA LYS A 257 55.79 -18.60 -3.61
C LYS A 257 55.16 -17.32 -3.10
N ALA A 258 53.85 -17.19 -3.26
CA ALA A 258 53.08 -16.07 -2.74
C ALA A 258 52.86 -16.16 -1.21
N LYS A 259 53.20 -17.30 -0.58
CA LYS A 259 52.96 -17.62 0.83
C LYS A 259 51.48 -17.56 1.20
N ILE A 260 50.64 -18.05 0.29
CA ILE A 260 49.20 -18.11 0.45
C ILE A 260 48.86 -19.53 0.92
N GLU A 261 48.32 -19.63 2.13
CA GLU A 261 47.85 -20.90 2.70
C GLU A 261 46.37 -21.06 2.37
N VAL A 262 46.02 -22.17 1.72
CA VAL A 262 44.65 -22.53 1.37
C VAL A 262 44.36 -23.96 1.83
N PRO A 263 43.10 -24.30 2.12
CA PRO A 263 42.71 -25.67 2.45
C PRO A 263 43.13 -26.64 1.33
N GLU A 264 43.69 -27.79 1.69
CA GLU A 264 44.13 -28.82 0.72
C GLU A 264 43.06 -29.89 0.43
N ASP A 265 41.87 -29.76 1.01
CA ASP A 265 40.80 -30.72 0.83
C ASP A 265 40.15 -30.66 -0.56
N GLU A 266 39.46 -31.74 -0.92
CA GLU A 266 38.78 -31.90 -2.21
C GLU A 266 37.55 -30.99 -2.37
N GLU A 267 37.09 -30.34 -1.29
CA GLU A 267 35.98 -29.37 -1.35
C GLU A 267 36.49 -28.00 -1.84
N PHE A 268 37.67 -27.58 -1.39
CA PHE A 268 38.32 -26.35 -1.84
C PHE A 268 39.00 -26.48 -3.21
N PHE A 269 39.67 -27.62 -3.46
CA PHE A 269 40.32 -27.92 -4.74
C PHE A 269 39.53 -28.93 -5.55
N SER A 270 38.85 -28.46 -6.59
CA SER A 270 38.14 -29.32 -7.54
C SER A 270 38.98 -29.56 -8.77
N MET A 271 39.29 -30.82 -9.06
CA MET A 271 40.11 -31.21 -10.21
C MET A 271 39.28 -32.03 -11.19
N MET A 272 39.18 -31.58 -12.44
CA MET A 272 38.41 -32.24 -13.48
C MET A 272 39.28 -32.51 -14.71
N THR A 273 39.06 -33.68 -15.31
CA THR A 273 39.74 -34.07 -16.57
C THR A 273 38.70 -34.45 -17.61
N THR A 274 38.79 -33.83 -18.78
CA THR A 274 37.95 -34.17 -19.93
C THR A 274 38.86 -34.66 -21.04
N PRO A 275 38.82 -35.97 -21.38
CA PRO A 275 39.64 -36.52 -22.46
C PRO A 275 39.45 -35.79 -23.78
N GLU A 276 38.21 -35.49 -24.17
CA GLU A 276 37.91 -34.79 -25.42
C GLU A 276 36.91 -33.68 -25.19
N ASP A 277 37.36 -32.42 -25.32
CA ASP A 277 36.54 -31.22 -25.12
C ASP A 277 35.61 -30.95 -26.32
N TRP A 278 34.63 -31.83 -26.52
CA TRP A 278 33.65 -31.70 -27.61
C TRP A 278 32.71 -30.50 -27.42
N ASP A 279 32.43 -30.13 -26.18
CA ASP A 279 31.59 -28.97 -25.86
C ASP A 279 32.35 -27.67 -26.17
N GLY A 280 33.60 -27.54 -25.72
CA GLY A 280 34.46 -26.42 -26.11
C GLY A 280 34.71 -26.37 -27.62
N PHE A 281 34.88 -27.53 -28.28
CA PHE A 281 35.00 -27.59 -29.74
C PHE A 281 33.77 -27.01 -30.43
N LYS A 282 32.58 -27.36 -29.95
CA LYS A 282 31.32 -26.84 -30.46
C LYS A 282 31.22 -25.32 -30.28
N THR A 283 31.50 -24.81 -29.08
CA THR A 283 31.46 -23.36 -28.79
C THR A 283 32.39 -22.58 -29.72
N LEU A 284 33.66 -23.01 -29.82
CA LEU A 284 34.63 -22.34 -30.70
C LEU A 284 34.23 -22.44 -32.17
N MET A 285 33.60 -23.54 -32.60
CA MET A 285 33.12 -23.70 -33.97
C MET A 285 31.94 -22.75 -34.28
N GLU A 286 31.00 -22.59 -33.35
CA GLU A 286 29.86 -21.66 -33.50
C GLU A 286 30.33 -20.22 -33.71
N GLU A 287 31.35 -19.79 -32.94
CA GLU A 287 31.96 -18.46 -32.99
C GLU A 287 32.90 -18.26 -34.19
N SER A 288 33.35 -19.35 -34.84
CA SER A 288 34.33 -19.28 -35.91
C SER A 288 33.79 -18.82 -37.27
N ASP A 289 34.73 -18.48 -38.14
CA ASP A 289 34.55 -18.17 -39.56
C ASP A 289 34.90 -19.36 -40.49
N ILE A 290 35.05 -20.57 -39.94
CA ILE A 290 35.52 -21.75 -40.68
C ILE A 290 34.51 -22.13 -41.78
N GLN A 291 35.04 -22.44 -42.97
CA GLN A 291 34.24 -22.94 -44.08
C GLN A 291 33.50 -24.23 -43.69
N ASP A 292 32.25 -24.39 -44.13
CA ASP A 292 31.41 -25.55 -43.83
C ASP A 292 31.12 -25.77 -42.32
N LYS A 293 31.23 -24.73 -41.48
CA LYS A 293 30.92 -24.82 -40.04
C LYS A 293 29.54 -25.42 -39.73
N ASP A 294 28.52 -25.08 -40.51
CA ASP A 294 27.16 -25.59 -40.30
C ASP A 294 27.08 -27.12 -40.53
N LEU A 295 27.90 -27.65 -41.43
CA LEU A 295 28.03 -29.09 -41.64
C LEU A 295 28.73 -29.75 -40.45
N ILE A 296 29.78 -29.14 -39.93
CA ILE A 296 30.52 -29.62 -38.74
C ILE A 296 29.61 -29.62 -37.50
N LEU A 297 28.87 -28.54 -37.25
CA LEU A 297 27.91 -28.46 -36.14
C LEU A 297 26.80 -29.51 -36.28
N ARG A 298 26.36 -29.80 -37.51
CA ARG A 298 25.42 -30.89 -37.78
C ARG A 298 26.01 -32.26 -37.44
N VAL A 299 27.27 -32.52 -37.80
CA VAL A 299 27.97 -33.76 -37.46
C VAL A 299 28.04 -33.94 -35.94
N LEU A 300 28.37 -32.88 -35.19
CA LEU A 300 28.39 -32.89 -33.72
C LEU A 300 27.01 -33.22 -33.12
N SER A 301 25.93 -32.74 -33.73
CA SER A 301 24.56 -33.02 -33.29
C SER A 301 24.06 -34.42 -33.66
N MET A 302 24.52 -34.97 -34.79
CA MET A 302 23.99 -36.20 -35.38
C MET A 302 24.61 -37.46 -34.77
N TYR A 303 25.90 -37.41 -34.48
CA TYR A 303 26.62 -38.51 -33.86
C TYR A 303 26.84 -38.17 -32.39
N SER A 304 26.80 -39.17 -31.49
CA SER A 304 27.21 -39.04 -30.09
C SER A 304 28.52 -39.76 -29.79
N ASP A 305 28.86 -40.75 -30.62
CA ASP A 305 30.10 -41.52 -30.54
C ASP A 305 31.31 -40.64 -30.93
N PRO A 306 32.30 -40.46 -30.03
CA PRO A 306 33.46 -39.60 -30.27
C PRO A 306 34.31 -40.02 -31.48
N VAL A 307 34.47 -41.33 -31.68
CA VAL A 307 35.28 -41.89 -32.78
C VAL A 307 34.61 -41.63 -34.13
N VAL A 308 33.28 -41.78 -34.18
CA VAL A 308 32.50 -41.47 -35.39
C VAL A 308 32.52 -39.97 -35.66
N ARG A 309 32.31 -39.12 -34.65
CA ARG A 309 32.38 -37.65 -34.78
C ARG A 309 33.74 -37.20 -35.34
N GLU A 310 34.83 -37.65 -34.72
CA GLU A 310 36.18 -37.28 -35.13
C GLU A 310 36.45 -37.69 -36.59
N LYS A 311 36.06 -38.91 -36.97
CA LYS A 311 36.22 -39.41 -38.34
C LYS A 311 35.44 -38.57 -39.35
N GLU A 312 34.17 -38.27 -39.08
CA GLU A 312 33.33 -37.50 -40.00
C GLU A 312 33.83 -36.05 -40.14
N ILE A 313 34.28 -35.42 -39.06
CA ILE A 313 34.88 -34.08 -39.10
C ILE A 313 36.19 -34.08 -39.90
N LYS A 314 37.05 -35.10 -39.72
CA LYS A 314 38.29 -35.27 -40.49
C LYS A 314 38.07 -35.46 -41.98
N ASN A 315 36.92 -36.01 -42.40
CA ASN A 315 36.58 -36.19 -43.81
C ASN A 315 36.25 -34.87 -44.52
N ILE A 316 35.96 -33.79 -43.78
CA ILE A 316 35.72 -32.45 -44.31
C ILE A 316 37.09 -31.76 -44.50
N ALA A 317 37.89 -32.27 -45.44
CA ALA A 317 39.33 -32.04 -45.51
C ALA A 317 39.76 -30.55 -45.48
N GLU A 318 39.08 -29.68 -46.23
CA GLU A 318 39.42 -28.24 -46.30
C GLU A 318 39.13 -27.52 -44.97
N ALA A 319 37.93 -27.71 -44.41
CA ALA A 319 37.58 -27.16 -43.10
C ALA A 319 38.44 -27.74 -41.97
N PHE A 320 38.85 -29.01 -42.10
CA PHE A 320 39.69 -29.67 -41.08
C PHE A 320 41.11 -29.09 -41.02
N GLU A 321 41.69 -28.66 -42.14
CA GLU A 321 42.98 -27.95 -42.12
C GLU A 321 42.88 -26.61 -41.38
N GLU A 322 41.77 -25.89 -41.50
CA GLU A 322 41.52 -24.68 -40.71
C GLU A 322 41.31 -25.00 -39.22
N ILE A 323 40.53 -26.04 -38.90
CA ILE A 323 40.29 -26.53 -37.54
C ILE A 323 41.60 -26.85 -36.82
N LYS A 324 42.56 -27.51 -37.49
CA LYS A 324 43.88 -27.86 -36.92
C LYS A 324 44.69 -26.66 -36.47
N VAL A 325 44.52 -25.52 -37.15
CA VAL A 325 45.32 -24.31 -36.91
C VAL A 325 44.60 -23.35 -35.98
N LYS A 326 43.27 -23.20 -36.13
CA LYS A 326 42.48 -22.19 -35.43
C LYS A 326 41.79 -22.71 -34.16
N ILE A 327 41.33 -23.98 -34.13
CA ILE A 327 40.44 -24.50 -33.07
C ILE A 327 41.17 -25.48 -32.16
N LEU A 328 41.72 -26.56 -32.72
CA LEU A 328 42.35 -27.64 -31.93
C LEU A 328 43.48 -27.14 -31.00
N PRO A 329 44.32 -26.15 -31.37
CA PRO A 329 45.32 -25.62 -30.46
C PRO A 329 44.73 -24.94 -29.22
N VAL A 330 43.61 -24.23 -29.35
CA VAL A 330 42.90 -23.55 -28.24
C VAL A 330 42.27 -24.59 -27.30
N LEU A 331 41.85 -25.73 -27.82
CA LEU A 331 41.27 -26.80 -27.01
C LEU A 331 42.27 -27.55 -26.12
N ARG A 332 43.56 -27.42 -26.40
CA ARG A 332 44.62 -28.06 -25.61
C ARG A 332 44.95 -27.18 -24.41
N ARG A 333 44.09 -27.17 -23.40
CA ARG A 333 44.24 -26.25 -22.26
C ARG A 333 43.93 -26.87 -20.90
N SER A 334 44.42 -26.20 -19.87
CA SER A 334 43.96 -26.36 -18.49
C SER A 334 43.41 -25.02 -18.03
N VAL A 335 42.15 -25.00 -17.62
CA VAL A 335 41.43 -23.81 -17.15
C VAL A 335 41.45 -23.80 -15.63
N PHE A 336 41.83 -22.66 -15.07
CA PHE A 336 41.70 -22.35 -13.66
C PHE A 336 40.46 -21.47 -13.45
N THR A 337 39.62 -21.82 -12.48
CA THR A 337 38.52 -20.97 -12.02
C THR A 337 38.67 -20.73 -10.53
N VAL A 338 39.04 -19.52 -10.15
CA VAL A 338 39.16 -19.08 -8.75
C VAL A 338 37.82 -18.48 -8.33
N LYS A 339 37.16 -19.07 -7.35
CA LYS A 339 35.84 -18.64 -6.84
C LYS A 339 36.02 -17.95 -5.49
N VAL A 340 35.50 -16.73 -5.37
CA VAL A 340 35.56 -15.95 -4.13
C VAL A 340 34.20 -15.35 -3.80
N GLU A 341 34.00 -15.01 -2.53
CA GLU A 341 32.87 -14.24 -2.06
C GLU A 341 33.37 -12.94 -1.44
N LYS A 342 32.94 -11.80 -2.01
CA LYS A 342 33.14 -10.50 -1.37
C LYS A 342 32.09 -10.29 -0.29
N ILE A 343 32.55 -10.10 0.93
CA ILE A 343 31.75 -9.89 2.13
C ILE A 343 31.68 -8.39 2.40
N GLY A 344 30.50 -7.79 2.23
CA GLY A 344 30.20 -6.42 2.61
C GLY A 344 30.23 -6.20 4.13
N TRP A 345 30.10 -4.95 4.54
CA TRP A 345 30.05 -4.54 5.94
C TRP A 345 28.93 -5.23 6.72
N SER A 346 29.13 -5.51 8.02
CA SER A 346 28.07 -5.96 8.93
C SER A 346 27.09 -4.83 9.26
N ASP A 347 25.96 -5.13 9.90
CA ASP A 347 25.00 -4.10 10.30
C ASP A 347 25.58 -3.15 11.36
N GLU A 348 26.35 -3.69 12.30
CA GLU A 348 27.06 -2.90 13.32
C GLU A 348 28.10 -1.98 12.68
N GLU A 349 28.83 -2.48 11.68
CA GLU A 349 29.82 -1.69 10.95
C GLU A 349 29.16 -0.57 10.14
N LEU A 350 28.11 -0.89 9.39
CA LEU A 350 27.34 0.11 8.63
C LEU A 350 26.79 1.20 9.55
N LYS A 351 26.26 0.83 10.72
CA LYS A 351 25.78 1.78 11.73
C LYS A 351 26.90 2.67 12.26
N GLN A 352 28.09 2.13 12.49
CA GLN A 352 29.25 2.92 12.91
C GLN A 352 29.69 3.90 11.81
N TRP A 353 29.65 3.46 10.55
CA TRP A 353 30.04 4.29 9.40
C TRP A 353 29.12 5.49 9.18
N VAL A 354 27.86 5.44 9.61
CA VAL A 354 26.95 6.61 9.60
C VAL A 354 27.58 7.81 10.32
N VAL A 355 28.31 7.58 11.43
CA VAL A 355 28.92 8.63 12.23
C VAL A 355 30.26 9.07 11.65
N ASP A 356 31.07 8.11 11.22
CA ASP A 356 32.49 8.36 10.95
C ASP A 356 32.79 8.63 9.48
N ASN A 357 32.06 8.00 8.54
CA ASN A 357 32.43 7.94 7.11
C ASN A 357 31.22 7.77 6.17
N MET A 358 30.06 8.36 6.46
CA MET A 358 28.82 8.13 5.69
C MET A 358 28.98 8.41 4.19
N ASP A 359 29.78 9.42 3.83
CA ASP A 359 30.06 9.83 2.46
C ASP A 359 30.81 8.76 1.63
N THR A 360 31.45 7.79 2.29
CA THR A 360 32.17 6.69 1.63
C THR A 360 31.25 5.52 1.23
N LEU A 361 30.08 5.39 1.87
CA LEU A 361 29.11 4.33 1.57
C LEU A 361 28.56 4.46 0.16
N ASN A 362 28.39 3.34 -0.54
CA ASN A 362 27.78 3.30 -1.86
C ASN A 362 26.25 3.39 -1.81
N LEU A 363 25.58 3.46 -2.97
CA LEU A 363 24.13 3.61 -3.04
C LEU A 363 23.37 2.52 -2.26
N GLU A 364 23.68 1.24 -2.48
CA GLU A 364 22.94 0.15 -1.85
C GLU A 364 23.23 0.09 -0.35
N GLU A 365 24.47 0.37 0.06
CA GLU A 365 24.83 0.49 1.48
C GLU A 365 24.05 1.64 2.15
N LEU A 366 23.94 2.81 1.53
CA LEU A 366 23.19 3.94 2.09
C LEU A 366 21.69 3.62 2.23
N LEU A 367 21.08 3.03 1.19
CA LEU A 367 19.66 2.68 1.21
C LEU A 367 19.36 1.59 2.25
N TYR A 368 20.19 0.54 2.30
CA TYR A 368 20.07 -0.55 3.24
C TYR A 368 20.31 -0.08 4.68
N THR A 369 21.38 0.69 4.91
CA THR A 369 21.72 1.20 6.26
C THR A 369 20.58 2.02 6.83
N ALA A 370 19.89 2.82 6.02
CA ALA A 370 18.74 3.60 6.47
C ALA A 370 17.59 2.71 6.98
N SER A 371 17.43 1.50 6.43
CA SER A 371 16.43 0.53 6.91
C SER A 371 16.75 -0.07 8.29
N LEU A 372 18.00 0.05 8.75
CA LEU A 372 18.46 -0.48 10.04
C LEU A 372 18.17 0.45 11.23
N PHE A 373 17.70 1.67 10.96
CA PHE A 373 17.35 2.67 11.96
C PHE A 373 15.83 2.78 12.09
N GLU A 374 15.35 3.24 13.25
CA GLU A 374 13.95 3.57 13.45
C GLU A 374 13.71 5.09 13.38
N ASP A 375 14.70 5.89 13.81
CA ASP A 375 14.59 7.33 13.87
C ASP A 375 14.60 7.96 12.46
N ASN A 376 13.72 8.94 12.27
CA ASN A 376 13.55 9.58 10.97
C ASN A 376 14.70 10.55 10.62
N GLU A 377 15.43 11.08 11.60
CA GLU A 377 16.53 12.00 11.35
C GLU A 377 17.70 11.29 10.67
N THR A 378 18.12 10.13 11.19
CA THR A 378 19.19 9.32 10.60
C THR A 378 18.76 8.76 9.24
N LYS A 379 17.51 8.27 9.11
CA LYS A 379 16.95 7.87 7.81
C LYS A 379 17.03 8.98 6.78
N LEU A 380 16.66 10.21 7.15
CA LEU A 380 16.66 11.35 6.24
C LEU A 380 18.08 11.72 5.81
N ALA A 381 19.06 11.65 6.73
CA ALA A 381 20.47 11.90 6.41
C ALA A 381 21.00 10.87 5.39
N LEU A 382 20.75 9.58 5.61
CA LEU A 382 21.21 8.51 4.73
C LEU A 382 20.53 8.52 3.35
N TYR A 383 19.20 8.64 3.30
CA TYR A 383 18.48 8.77 2.03
C TYR A 383 18.82 10.08 1.31
N GLY A 384 19.08 11.15 2.05
CA GLY A 384 19.56 12.43 1.53
C GLY A 384 20.93 12.28 0.87
N MET A 385 21.89 11.65 1.55
CA MET A 385 23.22 11.34 1.01
C MET A 385 23.13 10.45 -0.23
N ALA A 386 22.27 9.43 -0.21
CA ALA A 386 22.03 8.56 -1.36
C ALA A 386 21.51 9.36 -2.56
N TRP A 387 20.60 10.32 -2.32
CA TRP A 387 20.05 11.16 -3.37
C TRP A 387 21.05 12.20 -3.88
N GLU A 388 21.87 12.77 -3.01
CA GLU A 388 22.95 13.69 -3.38
C GLU A 388 23.99 13.01 -4.28
N LYS A 389 24.48 11.82 -3.89
CA LYS A 389 25.45 11.04 -4.66
C LYS A 389 24.85 10.46 -5.94
N HIS A 390 23.56 10.16 -5.93
CA HIS A 390 22.84 9.57 -7.06
C HIS A 390 21.53 10.32 -7.36
N PRO A 391 21.59 11.53 -7.97
CA PRO A 391 20.42 12.40 -8.19
C PRO A 391 19.31 11.79 -9.06
N GLN A 392 19.64 10.78 -9.88
CA GLN A 392 18.71 10.05 -10.75
C GLN A 392 18.16 8.78 -10.09
N CYS A 393 18.44 8.53 -8.81
CA CYS A 393 17.89 7.39 -8.08
C CYS A 393 16.49 7.70 -7.56
N ILE A 394 15.47 7.18 -8.24
CA ILE A 394 14.06 7.30 -7.79
C ILE A 394 13.85 6.79 -6.36
N ARG A 395 14.57 5.73 -5.95
CA ARG A 395 14.44 5.10 -4.62
C ARG A 395 14.84 6.09 -3.52
N ALA A 396 15.97 6.75 -3.69
CA ALA A 396 16.48 7.73 -2.73
C ALA A 396 15.53 8.94 -2.62
N ALA A 397 15.16 9.54 -3.76
CA ALA A 397 14.23 10.68 -3.78
C ALA A 397 12.88 10.36 -3.14
N ASN A 398 12.29 9.21 -3.46
CA ASN A 398 11.03 8.77 -2.85
C ASN A 398 11.17 8.53 -1.34
N ASN A 399 12.22 7.82 -0.91
CA ASN A 399 12.38 7.48 0.50
C ASN A 399 12.67 8.73 1.35
N VAL A 400 13.38 9.74 0.81
CA VAL A 400 13.45 11.09 1.43
C VAL A 400 12.05 11.67 1.64
N GLY A 401 11.16 11.56 0.63
CA GLY A 401 9.79 12.03 0.73
C GLY A 401 8.98 11.31 1.81
N VAL A 402 9.11 9.98 1.88
CA VAL A 402 8.45 9.16 2.91
C VAL A 402 8.92 9.58 4.31
N THR A 403 10.23 9.68 4.52
CA THR A 403 10.80 10.07 5.81
C THR A 403 10.39 11.49 6.22
N LYS A 404 10.41 12.45 5.28
CA LYS A 404 9.94 13.82 5.55
C LYS A 404 8.46 13.86 5.94
N LEU A 405 7.61 13.07 5.29
CA LEU A 405 6.20 13.02 5.64
C LEU A 405 5.99 12.46 7.05
N ALA A 406 6.75 11.42 7.43
CA ALA A 406 6.76 10.86 8.78
C ALA A 406 7.21 11.88 9.85
N MET A 407 8.04 12.86 9.46
CA MET A 407 8.43 14.01 10.28
C MET A 407 7.44 15.19 10.21
N ASN A 408 6.27 15.01 9.59
CA ASN A 408 5.28 16.07 9.31
C ASN A 408 5.78 17.22 8.42
N ASP A 409 6.91 17.09 7.72
CA ASP A 409 7.37 18.03 6.68
C ASP A 409 6.62 17.73 5.36
N VAL A 410 5.36 18.15 5.28
CA VAL A 410 4.46 17.89 4.13
C VAL A 410 4.99 18.55 2.86
N ASP A 411 5.47 19.78 2.94
CA ASP A 411 5.99 20.53 1.80
C ASP A 411 7.29 19.92 1.26
N GLY A 412 8.20 19.53 2.15
CA GLY A 412 9.43 18.85 1.77
C GLY A 412 9.16 17.45 1.19
N ALA A 413 8.20 16.71 1.75
CA ALA A 413 7.78 15.42 1.22
C ALA A 413 7.24 15.55 -0.20
N LYS A 414 6.35 16.52 -0.43
CA LYS A 414 5.80 16.82 -1.76
C LYS A 414 6.90 17.09 -2.78
N LYS A 415 7.86 17.96 -2.45
CA LYS A 415 9.00 18.28 -3.34
C LYS A 415 9.83 17.03 -3.69
N ALA A 416 10.09 16.17 -2.71
CA ALA A 416 10.87 14.95 -2.93
C ALA A 416 10.11 13.93 -3.81
N PHE A 417 8.80 13.75 -3.59
CA PHE A 417 7.97 12.90 -4.45
C PHE A 417 7.82 13.45 -5.87
N GLU A 418 7.67 14.77 -6.04
CA GLU A 418 7.64 15.42 -7.37
C GLU A 418 8.96 15.23 -8.11
N ALA A 419 10.09 15.32 -7.40
CA ALA A 419 11.40 15.03 -7.99
C ALA A 419 11.55 13.55 -8.37
N ALA A 420 11.07 12.62 -7.53
CA ALA A 420 11.04 11.19 -7.85
C ALA A 420 10.18 10.91 -9.11
N LYS A 421 9.03 11.58 -9.23
CA LYS A 421 8.14 11.47 -10.42
C LYS A 421 8.81 12.01 -11.67
N ALA A 422 9.58 13.10 -11.56
CA ALA A 422 10.31 13.68 -12.69
C ALA A 422 11.44 12.76 -13.21
N ILE A 423 12.05 11.96 -12.34
CA ILE A 423 13.01 10.91 -12.74
C ILE A 423 12.28 9.82 -13.53
N ARG A 424 11.18 9.30 -12.97
CA ARG A 424 10.37 8.27 -13.63
C ARG A 424 8.95 8.23 -13.05
N ASP A 425 7.96 8.28 -13.93
CA ASP A 425 6.56 8.14 -13.53
C ASP A 425 6.28 6.71 -13.02
N HIS A 426 6.10 6.55 -11.72
CA HIS A 426 6.01 5.25 -11.05
C HIS A 426 4.82 5.17 -10.08
N ASN A 427 4.19 4.00 -10.00
CA ASN A 427 2.97 3.81 -9.20
C ASN A 427 3.19 4.06 -7.70
N ILE A 428 4.33 3.64 -7.13
CA ILE A 428 4.71 3.98 -5.73
C ILE A 428 4.72 5.50 -5.49
N VAL A 429 5.30 6.25 -6.43
CA VAL A 429 5.39 7.72 -6.30
C VAL A 429 4.00 8.36 -6.45
N LYS A 430 3.15 7.84 -7.35
CA LYS A 430 1.76 8.29 -7.49
C LYS A 430 0.96 8.07 -6.20
N ASN A 431 1.09 6.89 -5.57
CA ASN A 431 0.48 6.63 -4.28
C ASN A 431 0.90 7.68 -3.25
N ASN A 432 2.21 7.93 -3.14
CA ASN A 432 2.74 8.87 -2.15
C ASN A 432 2.30 10.32 -2.40
N LEU A 433 2.19 10.74 -3.66
CA LEU A 433 1.59 12.03 -4.03
C LEU A 433 0.08 12.07 -3.70
N GLY A 434 -0.62 10.94 -3.84
CA GLY A 434 -2.02 10.82 -3.40
C GLY A 434 -2.17 11.03 -1.90
N VAL A 435 -1.23 10.51 -1.09
CA VAL A 435 -1.21 10.76 0.36
C VAL A 435 -1.03 12.26 0.66
N ILE A 436 -0.18 12.96 -0.10
CA ILE A 436 -0.03 14.42 0.02
C ILE A 436 -1.35 15.14 -0.31
N ALA A 437 -1.99 14.78 -1.42
CA ALA A 437 -3.28 15.37 -1.82
C ALA A 437 -4.37 15.15 -0.76
N LEU A 438 -4.47 13.93 -0.23
CA LEU A 438 -5.40 13.59 0.84
C LEU A 438 -5.14 14.42 2.12
N LYS A 439 -3.87 14.56 2.53
CA LYS A 439 -3.48 15.36 3.69
C LYS A 439 -3.76 16.85 3.50
N GLN A 440 -3.80 17.32 2.25
CA GLN A 440 -4.18 18.69 1.86
C GLN A 440 -5.70 18.88 1.71
N GLY A 441 -6.50 17.82 1.85
CA GLY A 441 -7.96 17.86 1.67
C GLY A 441 -8.42 17.80 0.21
N ASP A 442 -7.51 17.61 -0.74
CA ASP A 442 -7.82 17.44 -2.16
C ASP A 442 -8.16 15.97 -2.44
N VAL A 443 -9.39 15.60 -2.08
CA VAL A 443 -9.91 14.23 -2.16
C VAL A 443 -10.00 13.76 -3.62
N GLU A 444 -10.34 14.65 -4.55
CA GLU A 444 -10.45 14.32 -5.98
C GLU A 444 -9.09 13.94 -6.57
N THR A 445 -8.06 14.78 -6.36
CA THR A 445 -6.71 14.48 -6.83
C THR A 445 -6.15 13.23 -6.14
N ALA A 446 -6.43 13.04 -4.84
CA ALA A 446 -6.04 11.84 -4.12
C ALA A 446 -6.61 10.58 -4.77
N GLU A 447 -7.91 10.57 -5.09
CA GLU A 447 -8.57 9.44 -5.76
C GLU A 447 -7.92 9.11 -7.11
N GLN A 448 -7.68 10.13 -7.94
CA GLN A 448 -7.06 9.97 -9.25
C GLN A 448 -5.66 9.35 -9.13
N LEU A 449 -4.85 9.85 -8.19
CA LEU A 449 -3.48 9.38 -7.97
C LEU A 449 -3.43 7.96 -7.41
N PHE A 450 -4.27 7.63 -6.42
CA PHE A 450 -4.33 6.27 -5.88
C PHE A 450 -4.86 5.27 -6.93
N SER A 451 -5.87 5.64 -7.70
CA SER A 451 -6.39 4.79 -8.79
C SER A 451 -5.32 4.50 -9.84
N ALA A 452 -4.53 5.53 -10.21
CA ALA A 452 -3.41 5.39 -11.13
C ALA A 452 -2.20 4.65 -10.53
N ALA A 453 -2.17 4.43 -9.21
CA ALA A 453 -1.13 3.71 -8.49
C ALA A 453 -1.42 2.21 -8.32
N SER A 454 -2.51 1.69 -8.92
CA SER A 454 -2.90 0.28 -8.80
C SER A 454 -1.71 -0.68 -9.05
N GLY A 455 -1.60 -1.71 -8.20
CA GLY A 455 -0.53 -2.69 -8.23
C GLY A 455 0.80 -2.26 -7.57
N ALA A 456 0.89 -1.07 -6.97
CA ALA A 456 2.10 -0.64 -6.26
C ALA A 456 2.32 -1.33 -4.89
N GLY A 457 1.24 -1.76 -4.25
CA GLY A 457 1.23 -2.30 -2.88
C GLY A 457 -0.18 -2.37 -2.31
N GLU A 458 -0.34 -2.99 -1.15
CA GLU A 458 -1.65 -3.12 -0.46
C GLU A 458 -2.14 -1.77 0.08
N GLU A 459 -1.20 -0.85 0.37
CA GLU A 459 -1.44 0.51 0.85
C GLU A 459 -2.33 1.32 -0.09
N VAL A 460 -2.27 1.05 -1.41
CA VAL A 460 -3.08 1.74 -2.42
C VAL A 460 -4.57 1.49 -2.17
N ASN A 461 -4.95 0.25 -1.87
CA ASN A 461 -6.34 -0.09 -1.59
C ASN A 461 -6.81 0.51 -0.26
N GLN A 462 -5.93 0.52 0.75
CA GLN A 462 -6.22 1.18 2.04
C GLN A 462 -6.46 2.68 1.85
N ASN A 463 -5.64 3.34 1.04
CA ASN A 463 -5.75 4.75 0.71
C ASN A 463 -7.01 5.08 -0.10
N LEU A 464 -7.34 4.26 -1.11
CA LEU A 464 -8.61 4.40 -1.85
C LEU A 464 -9.81 4.19 -0.93
N ALA A 465 -9.74 3.25 0.02
CA ALA A 465 -10.83 3.04 0.96
C ALA A 465 -11.08 4.27 1.84
N ILE A 466 -10.03 4.99 2.27
CA ILE A 466 -10.19 6.26 3.00
C ILE A 466 -10.98 7.26 2.16
N VAL A 467 -10.63 7.42 0.88
CA VAL A 467 -11.35 8.29 -0.06
C VAL A 467 -12.82 7.88 -0.17
N LYS A 468 -13.10 6.58 -0.32
CA LYS A 468 -14.47 6.06 -0.45
C LYS A 468 -15.29 6.27 0.81
N ILE A 469 -14.71 6.13 2.00
CA ILE A 469 -15.37 6.48 3.27
C ILE A 469 -15.71 7.97 3.32
N ILE A 470 -14.75 8.84 2.95
CA ILE A 470 -14.99 10.30 2.91
C ILE A 470 -16.12 10.65 1.94
N GLN A 471 -16.25 9.93 0.83
CA GLN A 471 -17.31 10.11 -0.18
C GLN A 471 -18.65 9.47 0.22
N GLY A 472 -18.71 8.68 1.30
CA GLY A 472 -19.90 7.95 1.72
C GLY A 472 -20.16 6.64 0.96
N ASP A 473 -19.23 6.17 0.13
CA ASP A 473 -19.30 4.90 -0.61
C ASP A 473 -18.71 3.75 0.22
N TYR A 474 -19.47 3.32 1.23
CA TYR A 474 -19.01 2.31 2.18
C TYR A 474 -18.89 0.90 1.57
N ASP A 475 -19.66 0.61 0.51
CA ASP A 475 -19.59 -0.68 -0.17
C ASP A 475 -18.29 -0.80 -0.98
N ALA A 476 -17.91 0.25 -1.71
CA ALA A 476 -16.61 0.29 -2.38
C ALA A 476 -15.46 0.27 -1.37
N ALA A 477 -15.56 1.05 -0.29
CA ALA A 477 -14.57 1.03 0.79
C ALA A 477 -14.40 -0.37 1.38
N LYS A 478 -15.51 -1.08 1.66
CA LYS A 478 -15.47 -2.45 2.19
C LYS A 478 -14.78 -3.42 1.24
N SER A 479 -15.07 -3.30 -0.07
CA SER A 479 -14.45 -4.14 -1.10
C SER A 479 -12.94 -3.94 -1.16
N LEU A 480 -12.48 -2.69 -1.07
CA LEU A 480 -11.05 -2.33 -1.08
C LEU A 480 -10.32 -2.82 0.18
N LEU A 481 -10.95 -2.69 1.36
CA LEU A 481 -10.36 -3.10 2.63
C LEU A 481 -10.32 -4.62 2.81
N GLY A 482 -11.22 -5.35 2.15
CA GLY A 482 -11.31 -6.80 2.23
C GLY A 482 -11.37 -7.30 3.68
N ALA A 483 -10.48 -8.25 4.00
CA ALA A 483 -10.36 -8.87 5.33
C ALA A 483 -9.33 -8.17 6.24
N SER A 484 -8.80 -7.00 5.87
CA SER A 484 -7.80 -6.31 6.68
C SER A 484 -8.32 -5.96 8.07
N GLN A 485 -7.55 -6.28 9.10
CA GLN A 485 -7.90 -5.89 10.47
C GLN A 485 -7.42 -4.47 10.73
N SER A 486 -8.25 -3.48 10.40
CA SER A 486 -7.93 -2.06 10.54
C SER A 486 -9.09 -1.26 11.12
N TYR A 487 -8.77 -0.13 11.74
CA TYR A 487 -9.74 0.80 12.31
C TYR A 487 -10.78 1.25 11.26
N ASN A 488 -10.33 1.61 10.05
CA ASN A 488 -11.23 2.05 8.98
C ASN A 488 -12.14 0.91 8.48
N ASN A 489 -11.68 -0.35 8.50
CA ASN A 489 -12.53 -1.48 8.13
C ASN A 489 -13.61 -1.73 9.19
N ALA A 490 -13.27 -1.62 10.47
CA ALA A 490 -14.26 -1.69 11.55
C ALA A 490 -15.28 -0.55 11.46
N LEU A 491 -14.85 0.67 11.17
CA LEU A 491 -15.73 1.81 10.92
C LEU A 491 -16.70 1.50 9.77
N VAL A 492 -16.21 1.03 8.62
CA VAL A 492 -17.07 0.67 7.49
C VAL A 492 -18.08 -0.42 7.86
N ILE A 493 -17.67 -1.46 8.58
CA ILE A 493 -18.57 -2.53 9.06
C ILE A 493 -19.67 -1.95 9.96
N LEU A 494 -19.31 -1.01 10.85
CA LEU A 494 -20.26 -0.34 11.72
C LEU A 494 -21.27 0.51 10.93
N LEU A 495 -20.79 1.24 9.91
CA LEU A 495 -21.62 2.06 9.02
C LEU A 495 -22.52 1.22 8.11
N GLN A 496 -22.15 -0.04 7.84
CA GLN A 496 -23.00 -1.04 7.19
C GLN A 496 -23.98 -1.73 8.16
N GLY A 497 -24.16 -1.22 9.38
CA GLY A 497 -25.15 -1.71 10.35
C GLY A 497 -24.77 -3.04 11.01
N GLN A 498 -23.48 -3.35 11.14
CA GLN A 498 -22.99 -4.60 11.76
C GLN A 498 -22.16 -4.31 13.03
N PRO A 499 -22.78 -3.77 14.11
CA PRO A 499 -22.06 -3.33 15.31
C PRO A 499 -21.25 -4.44 15.99
N ASP A 500 -21.80 -5.65 16.13
CA ASP A 500 -21.12 -6.77 16.78
C ASP A 500 -19.80 -7.13 16.07
N LYS A 501 -19.83 -7.19 14.74
CA LYS A 501 -18.63 -7.49 13.92
C LYS A 501 -17.60 -6.37 13.96
N ALA A 502 -18.06 -5.12 13.99
CA ALA A 502 -17.17 -3.98 14.14
C ALA A 502 -16.46 -4.01 15.50
N TYR A 503 -17.21 -4.30 16.58
CA TYR A 503 -16.67 -4.46 17.92
C TYR A 503 -15.65 -5.59 18.00
N GLU A 504 -15.96 -6.78 17.47
CA GLU A 504 -15.03 -7.92 17.42
C GLU A 504 -13.72 -7.56 16.70
N MET A 505 -13.80 -6.87 15.56
CA MET A 505 -12.63 -6.44 14.80
C MET A 505 -11.74 -5.49 15.61
N LEU A 506 -12.36 -4.48 16.24
CA LEU A 506 -11.68 -3.48 17.07
C LEU A 506 -11.03 -4.13 18.29
N ASN A 507 -11.74 -5.00 18.99
CA ASN A 507 -11.25 -5.70 20.18
C ASN A 507 -10.05 -6.62 19.86
N GLY A 508 -9.95 -7.12 18.63
CA GLY A 508 -8.79 -7.91 18.20
C GLY A 508 -7.56 -7.08 17.81
N MET A 509 -7.66 -5.74 17.70
CA MET A 509 -6.53 -4.89 17.33
C MET A 509 -5.52 -4.81 18.48
N LYS A 510 -4.21 -4.81 18.15
CA LYS A 510 -3.13 -4.66 19.13
C LYS A 510 -2.84 -3.17 19.37
N GLY A 511 -2.53 -2.81 20.60
CA GLY A 511 -2.13 -1.46 20.99
C GLY A 511 -3.22 -0.69 21.74
N GLU A 512 -2.83 0.39 22.41
CA GLU A 512 -3.76 1.26 23.14
C GLU A 512 -4.08 2.50 22.32
N HIS A 513 -5.28 2.54 21.73
CA HIS A 513 -5.71 3.63 20.86
C HIS A 513 -7.06 4.19 21.31
N ALA A 514 -7.08 5.43 21.80
CA ALA A 514 -8.29 6.07 22.32
C ALA A 514 -9.48 6.08 21.32
N MET A 515 -9.20 6.21 20.02
CA MET A 515 -10.23 6.19 18.99
C MET A 515 -10.79 4.79 18.73
N VAL A 516 -9.98 3.74 18.92
CA VAL A 516 -10.46 2.34 18.84
C VAL A 516 -11.46 2.10 19.98
N ASP A 517 -11.10 2.47 21.21
CA ASP A 517 -12.01 2.35 22.36
C ASP A 517 -13.29 3.19 22.17
N TYR A 518 -13.17 4.40 21.59
CA TYR A 518 -14.32 5.25 21.32
C TYR A 518 -15.27 4.60 20.31
N LEU A 519 -14.75 4.07 19.20
CA LEU A 519 -15.55 3.40 18.19
C LEU A 519 -16.17 2.09 18.72
N MET A 520 -15.49 1.41 19.64
CA MET A 520 -16.06 0.27 20.38
C MET A 520 -17.25 0.71 21.25
N ALA A 521 -17.16 1.87 21.92
CA ALA A 521 -18.28 2.42 22.69
C ALA A 521 -19.48 2.74 21.78
N VAL A 522 -19.24 3.33 20.61
CA VAL A 522 -20.29 3.58 19.61
C VAL A 522 -20.90 2.26 19.12
N ALA A 523 -20.09 1.26 18.80
CA ALA A 523 -20.57 -0.05 18.37
C ALA A 523 -21.44 -0.73 19.45
N ALA A 524 -21.00 -0.68 20.72
CA ALA A 524 -21.75 -1.22 21.85
C ALA A 524 -23.06 -0.45 22.09
N ALA A 525 -23.07 0.88 21.94
CA ALA A 525 -24.28 1.70 22.02
C ALA A 525 -25.31 1.29 20.95
N ARG A 526 -24.88 1.13 19.70
CA ARG A 526 -25.74 0.63 18.60
C ARG A 526 -26.22 -0.81 18.81
N GLY A 527 -25.47 -1.60 19.58
CA GLY A 527 -25.81 -2.97 19.98
C GLY A 527 -26.71 -3.08 21.22
N ASP A 528 -27.18 -1.96 21.80
CA ASP A 528 -27.90 -1.91 23.08
C ASP A 528 -27.10 -2.50 24.28
N ASP A 529 -25.76 -2.56 24.20
CA ASP A 529 -24.88 -3.10 25.25
C ASP A 529 -24.30 -1.96 26.10
N LYS A 530 -25.06 -1.57 27.13
CA LYS A 530 -24.72 -0.47 28.03
C LYS A 530 -23.41 -0.67 28.77
N ASP A 531 -23.17 -1.85 29.35
CA ASP A 531 -22.03 -2.06 30.24
C ASP A 531 -20.73 -2.00 29.43
N THR A 532 -20.70 -2.69 28.29
CA THR A 532 -19.58 -2.64 27.35
C THR A 532 -19.35 -1.21 26.81
N MET A 533 -20.42 -0.48 26.48
CA MET A 533 -20.34 0.91 26.05
C MET A 533 -19.66 1.80 27.11
N LEU A 534 -20.09 1.72 28.37
CA LEU A 534 -19.54 2.55 29.45
C LEU A 534 -18.07 2.22 29.72
N ASP A 535 -17.69 0.94 29.66
CA ASP A 535 -16.30 0.52 29.88
C ASP A 535 -15.38 0.98 28.75
N ALA A 536 -15.81 0.81 27.50
CA ALA A 536 -15.07 1.27 26.33
C ALA A 536 -14.95 2.81 26.32
N LEU A 537 -16.03 3.55 26.62
CA LEU A 537 -16.00 5.01 26.68
C LEU A 537 -15.08 5.50 27.80
N ARG A 538 -15.09 4.85 28.96
CA ARG A 538 -14.18 5.17 30.07
C ARG A 538 -12.72 4.98 29.68
N ALA A 539 -12.40 3.90 28.97
CA ALA A 539 -11.06 3.66 28.44
C ALA A 539 -10.64 4.74 27.41
N ALA A 540 -11.56 5.10 26.50
CA ALA A 540 -11.32 6.12 25.48
C ALA A 540 -10.98 7.49 26.11
N VAL A 541 -11.81 7.97 27.05
CA VAL A 541 -11.61 9.29 27.67
C VAL A 541 -10.42 9.32 28.63
N ALA A 542 -10.05 8.18 29.24
CA ALA A 542 -8.83 8.08 30.04
C ALA A 542 -7.58 8.31 29.19
N LYS A 543 -7.55 7.76 27.96
CA LYS A 543 -6.45 7.92 27.00
C LYS A 543 -6.48 9.28 26.30
N LYS A 544 -7.67 9.82 26.01
CA LYS A 544 -7.86 11.12 25.34
C LYS A 544 -9.02 11.91 25.97
N PRO A 545 -8.75 12.74 26.99
CA PRO A 545 -9.79 13.46 27.74
C PRO A 545 -10.72 14.34 26.89
N LYS A 546 -10.24 14.87 25.75
CA LYS A 546 -11.07 15.65 24.81
C LYS A 546 -12.27 14.87 24.24
N LEU A 547 -12.25 13.54 24.27
CA LEU A 547 -13.39 12.73 23.83
C LEU A 547 -14.62 12.89 24.73
N LYS A 548 -14.47 13.39 25.96
CA LYS A 548 -15.60 13.74 26.82
C LYS A 548 -16.51 14.78 26.18
N GLU A 549 -15.91 15.86 25.66
CA GLU A 549 -16.62 16.97 25.00
C GLU A 549 -17.33 16.52 23.72
N HIS A 550 -16.77 15.53 23.04
CA HIS A 550 -17.38 14.91 21.87
C HIS A 550 -18.56 14.00 22.27
N ALA A 551 -18.36 13.11 23.24
CA ALA A 551 -19.35 12.14 23.70
C ALA A 551 -20.65 12.79 24.24
N VAL A 552 -20.56 13.94 24.93
CA VAL A 552 -21.75 14.67 25.41
C VAL A 552 -22.62 15.25 24.29
N LYS A 553 -22.08 15.34 23.06
CA LYS A 553 -22.79 15.83 21.87
C LYS A 553 -23.16 14.71 20.90
N ASP A 554 -22.58 13.51 21.08
CA ASP A 554 -22.70 12.41 20.14
C ASP A 554 -24.04 11.69 20.28
N ILE A 555 -24.85 11.78 19.22
CA ILE A 555 -26.20 11.22 19.16
C ILE A 555 -26.19 9.68 19.26
N GLU A 556 -25.05 9.04 18.99
CA GLU A 556 -24.84 7.61 19.27
C GLU A 556 -25.10 7.26 20.75
N PHE A 557 -24.90 8.22 21.65
CA PHE A 557 -25.13 8.04 23.09
C PHE A 557 -26.39 8.72 23.61
N ALA A 558 -27.30 9.18 22.74
CA ALA A 558 -28.48 9.95 23.14
C ALA A 558 -29.34 9.25 24.20
N ALA A 559 -29.48 7.92 24.11
CA ALA A 559 -30.22 7.10 25.08
C ALA A 559 -29.60 7.09 26.50
N TYR A 560 -28.34 7.51 26.64
CA TYR A 560 -27.57 7.46 27.88
C TYR A 560 -27.24 8.84 28.45
N PHE A 561 -27.61 9.94 27.78
CA PHE A 561 -27.29 11.30 28.26
C PHE A 561 -27.81 11.60 29.67
N GLU A 562 -28.94 11.01 30.05
CA GLU A 562 -29.50 11.17 31.41
C GLU A 562 -29.00 10.12 32.41
N ASP A 563 -28.21 9.14 31.97
CA ASP A 563 -27.68 8.09 32.83
C ASP A 563 -26.53 8.60 33.70
N GLU A 564 -26.61 8.35 35.01
CA GLU A 564 -25.62 8.86 35.97
C GLU A 564 -24.22 8.27 35.76
N ALA A 565 -24.10 7.02 35.30
CA ALA A 565 -22.79 6.43 35.04
C ALA A 565 -22.15 7.04 33.78
N PHE A 566 -22.95 7.30 32.74
CA PHE A 566 -22.49 8.04 31.56
C PHE A 566 -22.05 9.45 31.93
N LYS A 567 -22.89 10.23 32.64
CA LYS A 567 -22.56 11.57 33.13
C LYS A 567 -21.25 11.57 33.91
N GLY A 568 -21.05 10.61 34.81
CA GLY A 568 -19.82 10.48 35.60
C GLY A 568 -18.54 10.22 34.79
N ILE A 569 -18.65 9.72 33.55
CA ILE A 569 -17.50 9.54 32.65
C ILE A 569 -17.18 10.84 31.90
N VAL A 570 -18.21 11.54 31.40
CA VAL A 570 -18.04 12.61 30.40
C VAL A 570 -18.16 14.03 30.96
N GLN A 571 -18.68 14.22 32.18
CA GLN A 571 -18.81 15.54 32.82
C GLN A 571 -17.65 15.87 33.77
#